data_AF-A0AAD5RLL5-F1
#
_entry.id   AF-A0AAD5RLL5-F1
#
_cell.length_a   1.000
_cell.length_b   1.000
_cell.length_c   1.000
_cell.angle_alpha   90.00
_cell.angle_beta   90.00
_cell.angle_gamma   90.00
#
_symmetry.space_group_name_H-M   'P 1'
#
loop_
_entity.id
_entity.type
_entity.pdbx_description
1 polymer ?
#
loop_
_entity_poly.entity_id
_entity_poly.type
_entity_poly.pdbx_seq_one_letter_code
_entity_poly.pdbx_strand_id
1 'polypeptide(L)'
;MASDIEVRVVVAAAILAAAAFVITVLQALLQYLSSSESRNKCNVAAIGPWEKPVRRRWSFASWKLKIYYPTLVITARDIVHQMLANRENRIDLNREVLALRQRFDRVPKCKWRAVTSIDKIKWFRIADHFAILHDISKENTELIMIYHLTWPERTWFIWYRLRHRLRTLGVPRASWAQLLMISDIGNSPSLMLRKADADTVFTYLDTPTQRIKLFELGMLAFRAGIQVFRN
;
A
#
# COMPACT_ATOMS: atom_id res chain seq x y z
N MET A 1 -10.23 -16.47 65.10
CA MET A 1 -9.37 -15.30 64.82
C MET A 1 -8.33 -15.76 63.82
N ALA A 2 -8.52 -15.44 62.53
CA ALA A 2 -7.43 -15.59 61.56
C ALA A 2 -6.23 -14.80 62.09
N SER A 3 -5.06 -15.42 62.15
CA SER A 3 -3.89 -14.79 62.75
C SER A 3 -3.57 -13.48 61.99
N ASP A 4 -3.22 -12.39 62.66
CA ASP A 4 -2.88 -11.10 62.01
C ASP A 4 -1.81 -11.25 60.91
N ILE A 5 -1.04 -12.33 61.00
CA ILE A 5 -0.05 -12.77 60.01
C ILE A 5 -0.74 -13.16 58.69
N GLU A 6 -1.83 -13.93 58.71
CA GLU A 6 -2.59 -14.32 57.52
C GLU A 6 -3.13 -13.09 56.77
N VAL A 7 -3.67 -12.11 57.51
CA VAL A 7 -4.21 -10.87 56.91
C VAL A 7 -3.09 -10.09 56.23
N ARG A 8 -1.93 -9.95 56.88
CA ARG A 8 -0.76 -9.25 56.30
C ARG A 8 -0.22 -9.96 55.06
N VAL A 9 -0.17 -11.30 55.07
CA VAL A 9 0.28 -12.10 53.92
C VAL A 9 -0.68 -11.96 52.74
N VAL A 10 -2.00 -12.00 52.98
CA VAL A 10 -3.01 -11.82 51.92
C VAL A 10 -2.92 -10.42 51.31
N VAL A 11 -2.77 -9.38 52.13
CA VAL A 11 -2.61 -8.00 51.63
C VAL A 11 -1.32 -7.85 50.82
N ALA A 12 -0.21 -8.40 51.30
CA ALA A 12 1.07 -8.37 50.56
C ALA A 12 0.97 -9.12 49.23
N ALA A 13 0.34 -10.29 49.21
CA ALA A 13 0.11 -11.08 48.00
C ALA A 13 -0.77 -10.33 46.99
N ALA A 14 -1.83 -9.65 47.45
CA ALA A 14 -2.70 -8.84 46.61
C ALA A 14 -1.95 -7.65 45.98
N ILE A 15 -1.10 -6.97 46.75
CA ILE A 15 -0.27 -5.86 46.24
C ILE A 15 0.72 -6.38 45.19
N LEU A 16 1.39 -7.51 45.45
CA LEU A 16 2.31 -8.12 44.50
C LEU A 16 1.62 -8.57 43.22
N ALA A 17 0.43 -9.18 43.32
CA ALA A 17 -0.37 -9.57 42.17
C ALA A 17 -0.81 -8.36 41.33
N ALA A 18 -1.24 -7.27 41.99
CA ALA A 18 -1.60 -6.03 41.32
C ALA A 18 -0.39 -5.41 40.60
N ALA A 19 0.78 -5.36 41.24
CA ALA A 19 2.01 -4.86 40.62
C ALA A 19 2.45 -5.72 39.43
N ALA A 20 2.44 -7.05 39.57
CA ALA A 20 2.77 -7.97 38.50
C ALA A 20 1.81 -7.84 37.30
N PHE A 21 0.52 -7.65 37.56
CA PHE A 21 -0.48 -7.38 36.51
C PHE A 21 -0.17 -6.10 35.74
N VAL A 22 0.11 -5.00 36.44
CA VAL A 22 0.49 -3.71 35.82
C VAL A 22 1.74 -3.88 34.94
N ILE A 23 2.79 -4.52 35.46
CA ILE A 23 4.02 -4.77 34.70
C ILE A 23 3.74 -5.59 33.44
N THR A 24 2.91 -6.63 33.54
CA THR A 24 2.56 -7.50 32.40
C THR A 24 1.78 -6.73 31.33
N VAL A 25 0.85 -5.86 31.72
CA VAL A 25 0.10 -5.00 30.80
C VAL A 25 1.04 -4.02 30.09
N LEU A 26 1.96 -3.38 30.83
CA LEU A 26 2.95 -2.48 30.24
C LEU A 26 3.87 -3.21 29.26
N GLN A 27 4.34 -4.40 29.61
CA GLN A 27 5.16 -5.24 28.73
C GLN A 27 4.40 -5.62 27.44
N ALA A 28 3.13 -6.01 27.55
CA ALA A 28 2.29 -6.31 26.40
C ALA A 28 2.08 -5.07 25.50
N LEU A 29 1.87 -3.90 26.09
CA LEU A 29 1.72 -2.64 25.36
C LEU A 29 3.01 -2.26 24.63
N LEU A 30 4.15 -2.32 25.30
CA LEU A 30 5.46 -2.03 24.70
C LEU A 30 5.75 -2.96 23.53
N GLN A 31 5.41 -4.25 23.66
CA GLN A 31 5.61 -5.24 22.61
C GLN A 31 4.64 -5.07 21.43
N TYR A 32 3.44 -4.56 21.69
CA TYR A 32 2.52 -4.14 20.63
C TYR A 32 3.04 -2.91 19.89
N LEU A 33 3.57 -1.92 20.61
CA LEU A 33 4.17 -0.72 20.03
C LEU A 33 5.42 -1.04 19.21
N SER A 34 6.28 -1.95 19.67
CA SER A 34 7.46 -2.40 18.88
C SER A 34 7.04 -3.11 17.58
N SER A 35 5.94 -3.87 17.61
CA SER A 35 5.36 -4.50 16.41
C SER A 35 4.87 -3.49 15.36
N SER A 36 4.66 -2.23 15.75
CA SER A 36 4.22 -1.17 14.83
C SER A 36 5.30 -0.78 13.81
N GLU A 37 6.58 -0.94 14.16
CA GLU A 37 7.70 -0.63 13.25
C GLU A 37 7.71 -1.61 12.07
N SER A 38 7.67 -2.91 12.35
CA SER A 38 7.55 -3.97 11.33
C SER A 38 6.30 -3.79 10.47
N ARG A 39 5.22 -3.22 11.02
CA ARG A 39 3.98 -2.91 10.29
C ARG A 39 4.18 -1.76 9.32
N ASN A 40 4.87 -0.71 9.75
CA ASN A 40 5.14 0.45 8.91
C ASN A 40 6.05 0.09 7.73
N LYS A 41 7.02 -0.83 7.93
CA LYS A 41 7.89 -1.34 6.86
C LYS A 41 7.16 -2.13 5.79
N CYS A 42 5.99 -2.69 6.10
CA CYS A 42 5.24 -3.57 5.19
C CYS A 42 3.87 -2.99 4.77
N ASN A 43 3.62 -1.70 4.99
CA ASN A 43 2.36 -1.08 4.63
C ASN A 43 2.29 -0.78 3.11
N VAL A 44 1.11 -0.35 2.64
CA VAL A 44 0.89 0.02 1.22
C VAL A 44 1.84 1.13 0.78
N ALA A 45 2.16 2.07 1.68
CA ALA A 45 3.12 3.13 1.37
C ALA A 45 4.54 2.59 1.24
N ALA A 46 4.91 1.46 1.83
CA ALA A 46 6.23 0.87 1.72
C ALA A 46 6.32 -0.03 0.48
N ILE A 47 5.44 -1.02 0.36
CA ILE A 47 5.55 -2.10 -0.64
C ILE A 47 4.44 -2.09 -1.70
N GLY A 48 3.58 -1.08 -1.70
CA GLY A 48 2.57 -0.90 -2.74
C GLY A 48 1.55 -2.06 -2.80
N PRO A 49 1.22 -2.57 -4.00
CA PRO A 49 0.29 -3.68 -4.20
C PRO A 49 0.64 -4.96 -3.43
N TRP A 50 1.92 -5.13 -3.07
CA TRP A 50 2.45 -6.30 -2.37
C TRP A 50 2.13 -6.31 -0.87
N GLU A 51 1.42 -5.30 -0.34
CA GLU A 51 0.86 -5.32 1.02
C GLU A 51 -0.28 -6.35 1.15
N LYS A 52 -1.07 -6.56 0.09
CA LYS A 52 -2.21 -7.48 0.12
C LYS A 52 -1.88 -8.90 0.61
N PRO A 53 -0.80 -9.56 0.15
CA PRO A 53 -0.41 -10.88 0.63
C PRO A 53 0.28 -10.87 2.00
N VAL A 54 0.52 -9.72 2.65
CA VAL A 54 1.15 -9.67 3.98
C VAL A 54 0.29 -10.42 5.00
N ARG A 55 0.92 -11.30 5.79
CA ARG A 55 0.24 -12.04 6.87
C ARG A 55 0.66 -11.48 8.22
N ARG A 56 -0.31 -11.38 9.13
CA ARG A 56 -0.11 -10.97 10.52
C ARG A 56 -0.43 -12.19 11.39
N ARG A 57 0.48 -12.63 12.24
CA ARG A 57 0.28 -13.76 13.16
C ARG A 57 0.82 -13.41 14.53
N TRP A 58 0.05 -13.73 15.57
CA TRP A 58 0.58 -13.67 16.93
C TRP A 58 1.59 -14.79 17.13
N SER A 59 2.76 -14.43 17.67
CA SER A 59 3.78 -15.39 18.07
C SER A 59 3.78 -15.48 19.59
N PHE A 60 3.26 -16.59 20.12
CA PHE A 60 3.21 -16.83 21.56
C PHE A 60 4.61 -16.97 22.18
N ALA A 61 5.57 -17.54 21.45
CA ALA A 61 6.95 -17.70 21.91
C ALA A 61 7.68 -16.37 22.15
N SER A 62 7.39 -15.36 21.33
CA SER A 62 7.99 -14.02 21.44
C SER A 62 6.99 -12.97 21.94
N TRP A 63 5.81 -13.43 22.37
CA TRP A 63 4.65 -12.64 22.79
C TRP A 63 4.39 -11.37 21.96
N LYS A 64 4.51 -11.46 20.62
CA LYS A 64 4.42 -10.30 19.73
C LYS A 64 3.70 -10.60 18.42
N LEU A 65 3.18 -9.55 17.78
CA LEU A 65 2.57 -9.67 16.48
C LEU A 65 3.66 -9.73 15.39
N LYS A 66 3.86 -10.90 14.81
CA LYS A 66 4.77 -11.09 13.67
C LYS A 66 4.09 -10.74 12.36
N ILE A 67 4.84 -10.08 11.49
CA ILE A 67 4.39 -9.63 10.18
C ILE A 67 5.24 -10.31 9.12
N TYR A 68 4.59 -10.95 8.15
CA TYR A 68 5.27 -11.72 7.11
C TYR A 68 4.99 -11.10 5.74
N TYR A 69 6.02 -10.60 5.08
CA TYR A 69 5.94 -9.94 3.77
C TYR A 69 6.33 -10.89 2.63
N PRO A 70 5.81 -10.72 1.40
CA PRO A 70 6.19 -11.54 0.26
C PRO A 70 7.62 -11.24 -0.19
N THR A 71 8.43 -12.29 -0.32
CA THR A 71 9.70 -12.24 -1.05
C THR A 71 9.45 -12.65 -2.49
N LEU A 72 10.05 -11.91 -3.42
CA LEU A 72 9.77 -12.04 -4.84
C LEU A 72 10.93 -12.71 -5.57
N VAL A 73 10.60 -13.59 -6.52
CA VAL A 73 11.54 -14.04 -7.54
C VAL A 73 11.44 -13.06 -8.70
N ILE A 74 12.46 -12.22 -8.86
CA ILE A 74 12.51 -11.23 -9.93
C ILE A 74 13.49 -11.74 -11.00
N THR A 75 12.95 -12.40 -12.02
CA THR A 75 13.70 -12.79 -13.24
C THR A 75 13.12 -12.07 -14.45
N ALA A 76 13.94 -11.77 -15.46
CA ALA A 76 13.49 -11.12 -16.68
C ALA A 76 12.40 -11.93 -17.37
N ARG A 77 12.50 -13.27 -17.33
CA ARG A 77 11.48 -14.15 -17.91
C ARG A 77 10.13 -13.97 -17.23
N ASP A 78 10.09 -14.01 -15.90
CA ASP A 78 8.83 -13.88 -15.15
C ASP A 78 8.27 -12.47 -15.28
N ILE A 79 9.14 -11.45 -15.27
CA ILE A 79 8.77 -10.06 -15.55
C ILE A 79 8.10 -9.95 -16.92
N VAL A 80 8.73 -10.43 -17.99
CA VAL A 80 8.19 -10.36 -19.36
C VAL A 80 6.85 -11.10 -19.44
N HIS A 81 6.74 -12.28 -18.85
CA HIS A 81 5.47 -13.02 -18.81
C HIS A 81 4.37 -12.24 -18.10
N GLN A 82 4.66 -11.65 -16.94
CA GLN A 82 3.69 -10.82 -16.22
C GLN A 82 3.31 -9.56 -16.99
N MET A 83 4.26 -8.95 -17.68
CA MET A 83 3.98 -7.79 -18.53
C MET A 83 3.08 -8.13 -19.71
N LEU A 84 3.29 -9.28 -20.37
CA LEU A 84 2.43 -9.73 -21.46
C LEU A 84 1.00 -10.00 -20.95
N ALA A 85 0.86 -10.69 -19.82
CA ALA A 85 -0.44 -10.92 -19.18
C ALA A 85 -1.13 -9.61 -18.77
N ASN A 86 -0.37 -8.62 -18.27
CA ASN A 86 -0.93 -7.34 -17.87
C ASN A 86 -1.24 -6.43 -19.07
N ARG A 87 -0.56 -6.58 -20.21
CA ARG A 87 -0.85 -5.84 -21.44
C ARG A 87 -2.25 -6.10 -21.95
N GLU A 88 -2.72 -7.34 -21.89
CA GLU A 88 -4.09 -7.71 -22.26
C GLU A 88 -5.11 -7.03 -21.35
N ASN A 89 -4.91 -7.13 -20.02
CA ASN A 89 -5.72 -6.42 -19.03
C ASN A 89 -5.69 -4.89 -19.21
N ARG A 90 -4.58 -4.34 -19.69
CA ARG A 90 -4.42 -2.89 -19.92
C ARG A 90 -5.20 -2.41 -21.13
N ILE A 91 -5.37 -3.24 -22.16
CA ILE A 91 -6.22 -2.90 -23.31
C ILE A 91 -7.65 -2.67 -22.82
N ASP A 92 -8.14 -3.53 -21.93
CA ASP A 92 -9.48 -3.38 -21.34
C ASP A 92 -9.56 -2.18 -20.39
N LEU A 93 -8.59 -2.00 -19.50
CA LEU A 93 -8.56 -0.84 -18.60
C LEU A 93 -8.51 0.49 -19.38
N ASN A 94 -7.71 0.56 -20.45
CA ASN A 94 -7.64 1.74 -21.29
C ASN A 94 -8.98 2.03 -21.97
N ARG A 95 -9.72 1.00 -22.41
CA ARG A 95 -11.07 1.17 -22.97
C ARG A 95 -12.04 1.73 -21.92
N GLU A 96 -12.00 1.22 -20.70
CA GLU A 96 -12.84 1.70 -19.59
C GLU A 96 -12.52 3.16 -19.23
N VAL A 97 -11.24 3.48 -19.04
CA VAL A 97 -10.78 4.85 -18.76
C VAL A 97 -11.11 5.79 -19.92
N LEU A 98 -11.01 5.32 -21.17
CA LEU A 98 -11.40 6.11 -22.32
C LEU A 98 -12.91 6.40 -22.32
N ALA A 99 -13.76 5.43 -21.95
CA ALA A 99 -15.20 5.64 -21.81
C ALA A 99 -15.52 6.67 -20.72
N LEU A 100 -14.79 6.65 -19.60
CA LEU A 100 -14.87 7.66 -18.55
C LEU A 100 -14.51 9.06 -19.08
N ARG A 101 -13.38 9.17 -19.78
CA ARG A 101 -12.93 10.44 -20.35
C ARG A 101 -13.91 11.00 -21.36
N GLN A 102 -14.31 10.19 -22.34
CA GLN A 102 -15.26 10.57 -23.38
C GLN A 102 -16.60 11.04 -22.82
N ARG A 103 -17.06 10.47 -21.69
CA ARG A 103 -18.30 10.89 -21.04
C ARG A 103 -18.18 12.30 -20.47
N PHE A 104 -17.09 12.60 -19.77
CA PHE A 104 -16.89 13.90 -19.12
C PHE A 104 -16.33 14.98 -20.05
N ASP A 105 -15.71 14.61 -21.18
CA ASP A 105 -15.31 15.55 -22.23
C ASP A 105 -16.52 16.25 -22.88
N ARG A 106 -17.72 15.66 -22.79
CA ARG A 106 -18.97 16.27 -23.26
C ARG A 106 -19.53 17.33 -22.32
N VAL A 107 -18.97 17.47 -21.11
CA VAL A 107 -19.43 18.44 -20.11
C VAL A 107 -18.69 19.76 -20.34
N PRO A 108 -19.36 20.84 -20.78
CA PRO A 108 -18.72 22.05 -21.31
C PRO A 108 -17.87 22.86 -20.31
N LYS A 109 -17.90 22.50 -19.02
CA LYS A 109 -17.13 23.16 -17.95
C LYS A 109 -15.96 22.33 -17.43
N CYS A 110 -15.79 21.11 -17.92
CA CYS A 110 -14.84 20.16 -17.35
C CYS A 110 -13.69 19.91 -18.32
N LYS A 111 -12.47 19.83 -17.82
CA LYS A 111 -11.31 19.37 -18.60
C LYS A 111 -10.49 18.39 -17.79
N TRP A 112 -9.84 17.46 -18.48
CA TRP A 112 -8.85 16.60 -17.86
C TRP A 112 -7.50 17.31 -17.80
N ARG A 113 -6.84 17.24 -16.65
CA ARG A 113 -5.45 17.66 -16.45
C ARG A 113 -4.64 16.52 -15.89
N ALA A 114 -3.36 16.41 -16.24
CA ALA A 114 -2.45 15.47 -15.60
C ALA A 114 -2.42 15.63 -14.06
N VAL A 115 -2.32 14.51 -13.35
CA VAL A 115 -2.13 14.45 -11.90
C VAL A 115 -0.78 15.06 -11.55
N THR A 116 -0.75 15.96 -10.59
CA THR A 116 0.49 16.54 -10.02
C THR A 116 0.72 16.03 -8.60
N SER A 117 1.94 16.15 -8.08
CA SER A 117 2.30 15.72 -6.71
C SER A 117 1.53 16.47 -5.62
N ILE A 118 0.96 17.64 -5.93
CA ILE A 118 0.17 18.47 -5.01
C ILE A 118 -1.28 17.96 -4.90
N ASP A 119 -1.74 17.18 -5.88
CA ASP A 119 -3.13 16.74 -5.97
C ASP A 119 -3.45 15.62 -4.96
N LYS A 120 -4.24 15.97 -3.94
CA LYS A 120 -4.76 14.98 -2.97
C LYS A 120 -5.91 14.18 -3.60
N ILE A 121 -5.65 13.05 -4.24
CA ILE A 121 -6.72 12.21 -4.80
C ILE A 121 -7.54 11.59 -3.66
N LYS A 122 -8.79 12.04 -3.52
CA LYS A 122 -9.77 11.52 -2.56
C LYS A 122 -10.88 10.77 -3.29
N TRP A 123 -11.59 9.90 -2.58
CA TRP A 123 -12.62 9.07 -3.18
C TRP A 123 -13.73 9.88 -3.87
N PHE A 124 -14.08 11.07 -3.37
CA PHE A 124 -15.12 11.91 -3.96
C PHE A 124 -14.63 12.81 -5.09
N ARG A 125 -13.41 12.61 -5.62
CA ARG A 125 -12.87 13.36 -6.76
C ARG A 125 -12.89 12.47 -8.00
N ILE A 126 -13.22 13.06 -9.15
CA ILE A 126 -13.23 12.35 -10.42
C ILE A 126 -11.81 12.35 -10.97
N ALA A 127 -11.14 11.21 -10.87
CA ALA A 127 -9.78 11.03 -11.34
C ALA A 127 -9.64 9.65 -11.98
N ASP A 128 -8.79 9.54 -12.99
CA ASP A 128 -8.20 8.29 -13.43
C ASP A 128 -6.75 8.17 -12.91
N HIS A 129 -5.97 7.23 -13.45
CA HIS A 129 -4.60 6.97 -13.01
C HIS A 129 -3.63 8.13 -13.32
N PHE A 130 -3.92 8.93 -14.34
CA PHE A 130 -3.00 9.91 -14.91
C PHE A 130 -3.59 11.31 -14.98
N ALA A 131 -4.92 11.46 -14.92
CA ALA A 131 -5.60 12.72 -15.03
C ALA A 131 -6.73 12.89 -14.01
N ILE A 132 -6.98 14.14 -13.65
CA ILE A 132 -8.06 14.55 -12.78
C ILE A 132 -8.95 15.52 -13.56
N LEU A 133 -10.25 15.40 -13.33
CA LEU A 133 -11.22 16.34 -13.88
C LEU A 133 -11.19 17.64 -13.05
N HIS A 134 -10.99 18.77 -13.73
CA HIS A 134 -11.01 20.11 -13.12
C HIS A 134 -11.99 21.01 -13.88
N ASP A 135 -12.49 22.02 -13.17
CA ASP A 135 -13.40 23.02 -13.72
C ASP A 135 -12.58 24.08 -14.48
N ILE A 136 -12.95 24.37 -15.72
CA ILE A 136 -12.30 25.39 -16.55
C ILE A 136 -12.67 26.80 -16.08
N SER A 137 -13.85 26.96 -15.44
CA SER A 137 -14.40 28.26 -15.07
C SER A 137 -13.73 28.92 -13.86
N LYS A 138 -12.95 28.16 -13.07
CA LYS A 138 -12.27 28.67 -11.89
C LYS A 138 -10.78 28.71 -12.16
N GLU A 139 -10.19 29.91 -12.15
CA GLU A 139 -8.73 30.12 -12.30
C GLU A 139 -7.91 29.33 -11.26
N ASN A 140 -8.51 29.06 -10.10
CA ASN A 140 -7.97 28.15 -9.12
C ASN A 140 -8.43 26.73 -9.43
N THR A 141 -7.48 25.89 -9.84
CA THR A 141 -7.19 24.46 -9.55
C THR A 141 -8.17 23.58 -8.74
N GLU A 142 -9.45 23.92 -8.66
CA GLU A 142 -10.44 23.23 -7.85
C GLU A 142 -10.83 21.95 -8.58
N LEU A 143 -10.38 20.84 -7.99
CA LEU A 143 -10.72 19.51 -8.49
C LEU A 143 -12.21 19.28 -8.35
N ILE A 144 -12.84 18.84 -9.43
CA ILE A 144 -14.29 18.58 -9.44
C ILE A 144 -14.60 17.43 -8.49
N MET A 145 -15.46 17.74 -7.54
CA MET A 145 -15.97 16.75 -6.60
C MET A 145 -17.28 16.17 -7.15
N ILE A 146 -17.62 14.95 -6.73
CA ILE A 146 -18.85 14.23 -7.13
C ILE A 146 -20.12 15.06 -6.89
N TYR A 147 -20.08 16.05 -6.01
CA TYR A 147 -21.22 16.93 -5.73
C TYR A 147 -21.36 18.15 -6.63
N HIS A 148 -20.35 18.46 -7.44
CA HIS A 148 -20.48 19.45 -8.51
C HIS A 148 -21.12 18.85 -9.77
N LEU A 149 -21.26 17.53 -9.84
CA LEU A 149 -21.93 16.84 -10.94
C LEU A 149 -23.46 16.94 -10.84
N THR A 150 -24.10 16.91 -12.00
CA THR A 150 -25.55 16.70 -12.07
C THR A 150 -25.92 15.32 -11.54
N TRP A 151 -27.18 15.15 -11.09
CA TRP A 151 -27.65 13.89 -10.53
C TRP A 151 -27.44 12.67 -11.47
N PRO A 152 -27.71 12.77 -12.80
CA PRO A 152 -27.45 11.66 -13.74
C PRO A 152 -25.97 11.30 -13.87
N GLU A 153 -25.07 12.28 -13.85
CA GLU A 153 -23.62 12.06 -13.94
C GLU A 153 -23.08 11.44 -12.66
N ARG A 154 -23.58 11.90 -11.51
CA ARG A 154 -23.23 11.37 -10.20
C ARG A 154 -23.63 9.91 -10.08
N THR A 155 -24.86 9.54 -10.41
CA THR A 155 -25.33 8.15 -10.32
C THR A 155 -24.56 7.25 -11.26
N TRP A 156 -24.32 7.71 -12.49
CA TRP A 156 -23.47 6.99 -13.45
C TRP A 156 -22.04 6.83 -12.95
N PHE A 157 -21.42 7.88 -12.40
CA PHE A 157 -20.05 7.79 -11.88
C PHE A 157 -19.95 6.85 -10.68
N ILE A 158 -20.93 6.88 -9.77
CA ILE A 158 -21.00 5.94 -8.65
C ILE A 158 -21.14 4.50 -9.17
N TRP A 159 -22.05 4.26 -10.12
CA TRP A 159 -22.22 2.95 -10.76
C TRP A 159 -20.95 2.47 -11.47
N TYR A 160 -20.34 3.35 -12.27
CA TYR A 160 -19.09 3.10 -12.97
C TYR A 160 -18.00 2.71 -11.98
N ARG A 161 -17.87 3.43 -10.86
CA ARG A 161 -16.86 3.15 -9.86
C ARG A 161 -17.10 1.87 -9.07
N LEU A 162 -18.36 1.51 -8.84
CA LEU A 162 -18.70 0.21 -8.24
C LEU A 162 -18.31 -0.95 -9.16
N ARG A 163 -18.42 -0.74 -10.48
CA ARG A 163 -18.09 -1.75 -11.49
C ARG A 163 -16.60 -1.78 -11.85
N HIS A 164 -15.93 -0.63 -11.81
CA HIS A 164 -14.55 -0.45 -12.26
C HIS A 164 -13.67 0.05 -11.10
N ARG A 165 -12.72 -0.80 -10.66
CA ARG A 165 -11.74 -0.41 -9.63
C ARG A 165 -10.70 0.53 -10.22
N LEU A 166 -10.96 1.84 -10.14
CA LEU A 166 -9.95 2.87 -10.36
C LEU A 166 -8.80 2.66 -9.35
N ARG A 167 -7.65 2.18 -9.80
CA ARG A 167 -6.48 2.06 -8.91
C ARG A 167 -5.88 3.46 -8.78
N THR A 168 -5.82 3.96 -7.56
CA THR A 168 -4.92 5.09 -7.28
C THR A 168 -3.51 4.54 -7.22
N LEU A 169 -2.61 5.06 -8.05
CA LEU A 169 -1.18 4.78 -7.93
C LEU A 169 -0.70 5.48 -6.65
N GLY A 170 -0.81 4.79 -5.51
CA GLY A 170 -0.03 5.17 -4.34
C GLY A 170 1.43 4.95 -4.71
N VAL A 171 2.24 6.03 -4.73
CA VAL A 171 3.67 5.91 -4.99
C VAL A 171 4.28 5.19 -3.78
N PRO A 172 4.72 3.93 -3.90
CA PRO A 172 5.36 3.28 -2.77
C PRO A 172 6.69 3.98 -2.49
N ARG A 173 7.16 3.93 -1.26
CA ARG A 173 8.45 4.49 -0.82
C ARG A 173 9.61 3.54 -1.13
N ALA A 174 9.35 2.25 -1.38
CA ALA A 174 10.38 1.28 -1.74
C ALA A 174 10.77 1.36 -3.21
N SER A 175 12.06 1.46 -3.48
CA SER A 175 12.63 1.48 -4.84
C SER A 175 12.25 0.24 -5.66
N TRP A 176 12.32 -0.98 -5.10
CA TRP A 176 11.97 -2.18 -5.86
C TRP A 176 10.47 -2.26 -6.18
N ALA A 177 9.60 -1.85 -5.26
CA ALA A 177 8.15 -1.85 -5.47
C ALA A 177 7.77 -0.81 -6.53
N GLN A 178 8.43 0.36 -6.51
CA GLN A 178 8.33 1.37 -7.56
C GLN A 178 8.78 0.83 -8.92
N LEU A 179 9.94 0.15 -9.00
CA LEU A 179 10.45 -0.44 -10.24
C LEU A 179 9.47 -1.46 -10.84
N LEU A 180 8.92 -2.34 -10.01
CA LEU A 180 7.91 -3.30 -10.45
C LEU A 180 6.62 -2.60 -10.88
N MET A 181 6.17 -1.58 -10.14
CA MET A 181 4.99 -0.80 -10.51
C MET A 181 5.17 -0.02 -11.81
N ILE A 182 6.34 0.57 -12.05
CA ILE A 182 6.68 1.24 -13.31
C ILE A 182 6.68 0.23 -14.47
N SER A 183 7.07 -1.02 -14.18
CA SER A 183 6.99 -2.14 -15.12
C SER A 183 5.58 -2.72 -15.27
N ASP A 184 4.57 -2.10 -14.64
CA ASP A 184 3.17 -2.55 -14.59
C ASP A 184 3.00 -3.95 -13.95
N ILE A 185 3.92 -4.32 -13.05
CA ILE A 185 3.89 -5.58 -12.32
C ILE A 185 3.26 -5.33 -10.95
N GLY A 186 1.97 -5.64 -10.85
CA GLY A 186 1.20 -5.59 -9.61
C GLY A 186 1.38 -6.85 -8.75
N ASN A 187 0.50 -6.99 -7.75
CA ASN A 187 0.44 -8.18 -6.89
C ASN A 187 0.17 -9.44 -7.71
N SER A 188 1.24 -10.11 -8.13
CA SER A 188 1.19 -11.34 -8.90
C SER A 188 1.65 -12.52 -8.05
N PRO A 189 0.77 -13.50 -7.77
CA PRO A 189 1.13 -14.66 -6.97
C PRO A 189 2.29 -15.47 -7.56
N SER A 190 2.48 -15.45 -8.89
CA SER A 190 3.54 -16.21 -9.56
C SER A 190 4.95 -15.70 -9.23
N LEU A 191 5.08 -14.44 -8.85
CA LEU A 191 6.37 -13.86 -8.46
C LEU A 191 6.68 -14.12 -6.98
N MET A 192 5.72 -14.59 -6.17
CA MET A 192 5.94 -14.80 -4.75
C MET A 192 6.67 -16.12 -4.51
N LEU A 193 7.88 -16.06 -3.97
CA LEU A 193 8.65 -17.24 -3.57
C LEU A 193 8.13 -17.81 -2.24
N ARG A 194 8.15 -16.96 -1.22
CA ARG A 194 7.83 -17.28 0.16
C ARG A 194 7.51 -16.02 0.94
N LYS A 195 7.03 -16.16 2.17
CA LYS A 195 6.86 -15.03 3.08
C LYS A 195 8.02 -15.00 4.08
N ALA A 196 8.66 -13.84 4.21
CA ALA A 196 9.74 -13.62 5.15
C ALA A 196 9.24 -12.80 6.35
N ASP A 197 9.85 -13.02 7.51
CA ASP A 197 9.55 -12.28 8.73
C ASP A 197 10.07 -10.84 8.62
N ALA A 198 9.20 -9.85 8.80
CA ALA A 198 9.52 -8.43 8.71
C ALA A 198 10.57 -8.01 9.75
N ASP A 199 10.69 -8.75 10.85
CA ASP A 199 11.69 -8.48 11.88
C ASP A 199 13.13 -8.77 11.41
N THR A 200 13.29 -9.47 10.28
CA THR A 200 14.61 -9.67 9.64
C THR A 200 15.08 -8.46 8.83
N VAL A 201 14.19 -7.47 8.62
CA VAL A 201 14.53 -6.23 7.92
C VAL A 201 15.27 -5.33 8.89
N PHE A 202 16.48 -4.91 8.51
CA PHE A 202 17.30 -4.02 9.31
C PHE A 202 16.54 -2.77 9.76
N THR A 203 16.80 -2.30 10.98
CA THR A 203 16.13 -1.12 11.57
C THR A 203 16.32 0.15 10.74
N TYR A 204 17.47 0.30 10.08
CA TYR A 204 17.77 1.45 9.23
C TYR A 204 17.11 1.40 7.84
N LEU A 205 16.43 0.30 7.50
CA LEU A 205 15.69 0.19 6.25
C LEU A 205 14.20 0.44 6.49
N ASP A 206 13.67 1.44 5.81
CA ASP A 206 12.25 1.77 5.84
C ASP A 206 11.38 0.71 5.13
N THR A 207 12.00 -0.19 4.37
CA THR A 207 11.30 -1.15 3.50
C THR A 207 12.03 -2.49 3.44
N PRO A 208 11.31 -3.60 3.21
CA PRO A 208 11.93 -4.92 3.11
C PRO A 208 12.84 -5.03 1.89
N THR A 209 13.93 -5.79 2.05
CA THR A 209 14.87 -6.07 0.96
C THR A 209 14.34 -7.17 0.05
N GLN A 210 14.65 -7.05 -1.24
CA GLN A 210 14.43 -8.10 -2.22
C GLN A 210 15.76 -8.52 -2.81
N ARG A 211 15.94 -9.82 -3.03
CA ARG A 211 17.15 -10.36 -3.67
C ARG A 211 16.91 -10.44 -5.16
N ILE A 212 17.76 -9.78 -5.93
CA ILE A 212 17.72 -9.78 -7.39
C ILE A 212 19.14 -9.97 -7.92
N LYS A 213 19.30 -10.72 -9.02
CA LYS A 213 20.59 -10.81 -9.71
C LYS A 213 20.89 -9.45 -10.36
N LEU A 214 22.17 -9.04 -10.34
CA LEU A 214 22.57 -7.75 -10.91
C LEU A 214 22.17 -7.60 -12.38
N PHE A 215 22.28 -8.67 -13.17
CA PHE A 215 21.84 -8.70 -14.57
C PHE A 215 20.34 -8.38 -14.73
N GLU A 216 19.50 -8.99 -13.89
CA GLU A 216 18.04 -8.79 -13.91
C GLU A 216 17.66 -7.36 -13.49
N LEU A 217 18.39 -6.81 -12.52
CA LEU A 217 18.25 -5.42 -12.12
C LEU A 217 18.65 -4.46 -13.25
N GLY A 218 19.74 -4.75 -13.97
CA GLY A 218 20.16 -3.98 -15.14
C GLY A 218 19.10 -3.98 -16.24
N MET A 219 18.50 -5.14 -16.53
CA MET A 219 17.39 -5.26 -17.48
C MET A 219 16.16 -4.44 -17.07
N LEU A 220 15.79 -4.49 -15.80
CA LEU A 220 14.71 -3.65 -15.25
C LEU A 220 15.03 -2.16 -15.36
N ALA A 221 16.25 -1.75 -14.99
CA ALA A 221 16.67 -0.36 -15.03
C ALA A 221 16.69 0.20 -16.47
N PHE A 222 17.28 -0.55 -17.41
CA PHE A 222 17.26 -0.22 -18.83
C PHE A 222 15.82 -0.06 -19.34
N ARG A 223 14.92 -0.98 -18.95
CA ARG A 223 13.52 -0.93 -19.36
C ARG A 223 12.76 0.26 -18.79
N ALA A 224 13.05 0.62 -17.54
CA ALA A 224 12.51 1.80 -16.88
C ALA A 224 13.02 3.12 -17.49
N GLY A 225 13.89 3.06 -18.50
CA GLY A 225 14.47 4.23 -19.15
C GLY A 225 15.52 4.90 -18.28
N ILE A 226 16.05 4.21 -17.26
CA ILE A 226 17.13 4.71 -16.43
C ILE A 226 18.40 4.61 -17.27
N GLN A 227 18.75 5.72 -17.92
CA GLN A 227 20.02 5.84 -18.62
C GLN A 227 21.12 5.99 -17.59
N VAL A 228 22.10 5.06 -17.61
CA VAL A 228 23.31 5.20 -16.81
C VAL A 228 24.14 6.29 -17.47
N PHE A 229 24.10 7.51 -16.91
CA PHE A 229 25.00 8.57 -17.32
C PHE A 229 26.43 8.10 -17.02
N ARG A 230 27.21 7.89 -18.08
CA ARG A 230 28.67 7.79 -17.98
C ARG A 230 29.18 9.21 -17.76
N ASN A 231 29.71 9.48 -16.56
CA ASN A 231 30.63 10.58 -16.35
C ASN A 231 31.99 10.23 -16.96
#